data_AF-A0A9X3XS86-F1
#
_entry.id   AF-A0A9X3XS86-F1
#
_cell.length_a   1.000
_cell.length_b   1.000
_cell.length_c   1.000
_cell.angle_alpha   90.00
_cell.angle_beta   90.00
_cell.angle_gamma   90.00
#
_symmetry.space_group_name_H-M   'P 1'
#
loop_
_entity.id
_entity.type
_entity.pdbx_description
1 polymer ?
#
loop_
_entity_poly.entity_id
_entity_poly.type
_entity_poly.pdbx_seq_one_letter_code
_entity_poly.pdbx_strand_id
1 'polypeptide(L)' 'MEKKYRAKLSPSLSKRKEERYVMVDTETGEIVDDCRGYGFKSKHAAYACFGYKYTRMKRGEAFS' A
#
# COMPACT_ATOMS: atom_id res chain seq x y z
N MET A 1 12.81 5.40 13.79
CA MET A 1 11.90 5.98 12.78
C MET A 1 10.82 4.95 12.51
N GLU A 2 9.69 5.06 13.21
CA GLU A 2 8.61 4.08 13.10
C GLU A 2 8.10 4.03 11.66
N LYS A 3 8.04 2.82 11.09
CA LYS A 3 7.45 2.62 9.77
C LYS A 3 5.94 2.75 9.94
N LYS A 4 5.42 3.97 9.77
CA LYS A 4 3.98 4.28 9.78
C LYS A 4 3.17 3.49 8.73
N TYR A 5 3.84 2.95 7.71
CA TYR A 5 3.17 2.20 6.64
C TYR A 5 3.87 0.89 6.34
N ARG A 6 3.08 -0.16 6.08
CA ARG A 6 3.61 -1.46 5.66
C ARG A 6 2.79 -2.12 4.55
N ALA A 7 3.47 -2.87 3.70
CA ALA A 7 2.81 -3.77 2.76
C ALA A 7 2.36 -5.04 3.50
N LYS A 8 1.04 -5.28 3.54
CA LYS A 8 0.42 -6.45 4.18
C LYS A 8 -0.19 -7.35 3.10
N LEU A 9 -0.04 -8.67 3.25
CA LEU A 9 -0.74 -9.64 2.41
C LEU A 9 -2.24 -9.51 2.66
N SER A 10 -3.03 -9.40 1.59
CA SER A 10 -4.49 -9.33 1.64
C SER A 10 -5.07 -10.70 1.26
N PRO A 11 -5.63 -11.47 2.23
CA PRO A 11 -6.23 -12.77 1.93
C PRO A 11 -7.44 -12.68 1.00
N SER A 12 -8.19 -11.57 1.07
CA SER A 12 -9.38 -11.35 0.23
C SER A 12 -9.04 -11.09 -1.23
N LEU A 13 -7.90 -10.46 -1.51
CA LEU A 13 -7.43 -10.20 -2.87
C LEU A 13 -6.51 -11.30 -3.40
N SER A 14 -5.91 -12.08 -2.50
CA SER A 14 -4.98 -13.15 -2.86
C SER A 14 -5.71 -14.40 -3.34
N LYS A 15 -5.10 -15.11 -4.29
CA LYS A 15 -5.51 -16.46 -4.72
C LYS A 15 -4.38 -17.45 -4.47
N ARG A 16 -4.67 -18.75 -4.57
CA ARG A 16 -3.75 -19.86 -4.25
C ARG A 16 -2.31 -19.72 -4.79
N LYS A 17 -2.11 -19.04 -5.92
CA LYS A 17 -0.79 -18.79 -6.54
C LYS A 17 -0.55 -17.30 -6.87
N GLU A 18 -1.43 -16.43 -6.41
CA GLU A 18 -1.37 -15.00 -6.70
C GLU A 18 -1.54 -14.23 -5.41
N GLU A 19 -0.41 -14.01 -4.73
CA GLU A 19 -0.38 -13.13 -3.58
C GLU A 19 -0.68 -11.70 -4.02
N ARG A 20 -1.51 -11.03 -3.22
CA ARG A 20 -1.86 -9.62 -3.37
C ARG A 20 -1.56 -8.88 -2.08
N TYR A 21 -0.87 -7.76 -2.22
CA TYR A 21 -0.44 -6.92 -1.12
C TYR A 21 -1.20 -5.60 -1.14
N VAL A 22 -1.48 -5.04 0.03
CA VAL A 22 -2.06 -3.71 0.22
C VAL A 22 -1.19 -2.92 1.18
N MET A 23 -1.13 -1.60 1.02
CA MET A 23 -0.47 -0.72 1.98
C MET A 23 -1.42 -0.40 3.10
N VAL A 24 -0.96 -0.62 4.33
CA VAL A 24 -1.71 -0.28 5.54
C VAL A 24 -0.93 0.70 6.39
N ASP A 25 -1.66 1.61 7.01
CA ASP A 25 -1.16 2.40 8.14
C ASP A 25 -0.97 1.46 9.35
N THR A 26 0.17 1.54 10.01
CA THR A 26 0.51 0.69 11.16
C THR A 26 -0.02 1.21 12.48
N GLU A 27 -0.35 2.50 12.57
CA GLU A 27 -0.96 3.15 13.73
C GLU A 27 -2.47 2.90 13.75
N THR A 28 -3.16 3.12 12.62
CA THR A 28 -4.63 2.95 12.54
C THR A 28 -5.05 1.55 12.10
N GLY A 29 -4.19 0.84 11.36
CA GLY A 29 -4.52 -0.45 10.74
C GLY A 29 -5.32 -0.31 9.43
N GLU A 30 -5.62 0.90 8.99
CA GLU A 30 -6.42 1.17 7.79
C GLU A 30 -5.64 0.93 6.50
N ILE A 31 -6.35 0.57 5.44
CA ILE A 31 -5.76 0.40 4.11
C ILE A 31 -5.66 1.78 3.45
N VAL A 32 -4.43 2.21 3.17
CA VAL A 32 -4.15 3.50 2.50
C VAL A 32 -3.96 3.36 1.00
N ASP A 33 -3.64 2.16 0.52
CA ASP A 33 -3.56 1.87 -0.91
C ASP A 33 -3.75 0.38 -1.20
N ASP A 34 -4.82 0.04 -1.90
CA ASP A 34 -5.15 -1.32 -2.31
C ASP A 34 -5.00 -1.54 -3.82
N CYS A 35 -4.39 -0.59 -4.54
CA CYS A 35 -4.30 -0.63 -6.00
C CYS A 35 -5.69 -0.72 -6.68
N ARG A 36 -6.66 0.09 -6.23
CA ARG A 36 -8.03 0.14 -6.76
C ARG A 36 -8.76 -1.21 -6.65
N GLY A 37 -8.55 -1.89 -5.53
CA GLY A 37 -9.13 -3.21 -5.26
C GLY A 37 -8.44 -4.40 -5.96
N TYR A 38 -7.37 -4.21 -6.72
CA TYR A 38 -6.62 -5.32 -7.34
C TYR A 38 -5.53 -5.91 -6.43
N GLY A 39 -4.96 -5.08 -5.55
CA GLY A 39 -3.77 -5.38 -4.77
C GLY A 39 -2.49 -5.41 -5.62
N PHE A 40 -1.36 -5.19 -4.97
CA PHE A 40 -0.04 -5.24 -5.59
C PHE A 40 0.45 -6.68 -5.70
N LYS A 41 1.15 -7.02 -6.79
CA LYS A 41 1.73 -8.36 -6.98
C LYS A 41 2.91 -8.68 -6.06
N SER A 42 3.48 -7.67 -5.41
CA SER A 42 4.60 -7.84 -4.46
C SER A 42 4.62 -6.71 -3.44
N LYS A 43 5.28 -6.95 -2.29
CA LYS A 43 5.54 -5.92 -1.27
C LYS A 43 6.30 -4.73 -1.83
N HIS A 44 7.32 -5.00 -2.67
CA HIS A 44 8.14 -3.94 -3.27
C HIS A 44 7.33 -3.02 -4.17
N ALA A 45 6.41 -3.56 -4.98
CA ALA A 45 5.53 -2.75 -5.82
C ALA A 45 4.61 -1.85 -4.98
N ALA A 46 4.08 -2.38 -3.88
CA ALA A 46 3.26 -1.61 -2.94
C ALA A 46 4.05 -0.44 -2.34
N TYR A 47 5.27 -0.69 -1.85
CA TYR A 47 6.14 0.36 -1.32
C TYR A 47 6.59 1.37 -2.37
N ALA A 48 6.91 0.94 -3.60
CA ALA A 48 7.33 1.84 -4.66
C ALA A 48 6.21 2.81 -5.08
N CYS A 49 5.00 2.29 -5.29
CA CYS A 49 3.84 3.12 -5.60
C CYS A 49 3.51 4.07 -4.45
N PHE A 50 3.49 3.55 -3.21
CA PHE A 50 3.23 4.36 -2.04
C PHE A 50 4.31 5.41 -1.76
N GLY A 51 5.59 5.13 -2.03
CA GLY A 51 6.68 6.09 -1.86
C GLY A 51 6.50 7.32 -2.76
N TYR A 52 6.10 7.11 -4.01
CA TYR A 52 5.76 8.21 -4.91
C TYR A 52 4.58 9.03 -4.38
N LYS A 53 3.53 8.37 -3.91
CA LYS A 53 2.36 8.99 -3.28
C LYS A 53 2.70 9.80 -2.03
N TYR A 54 3.46 9.20 -1.12
CA TYR A 54 3.86 9.78 0.15
C TYR A 54 4.75 11.02 -0.02
N THR A 55 5.67 10.99 -0.99
CA THR A 55 6.50 12.17 -1.29
C THR A 55 5.67 13.33 -1.85
N ARG A 56 4.62 13.07 -2.64
CA ARG A 56 3.68 14.10 -3.12
C ARG A 56 2.77 14.64 -2.01
N MET A 57 2.24 13.76 -1.15
CA MET A 57 1.52 14.17 0.06
C MET A 57 2.37 15.10 0.94
N LYS A 58 3.64 14.75 1.16
CA LYS A 58 4.58 15.60 1.93
C LYS A 58 4.88 16.94 1.27
N ARG A 59 4.68 17.06 -0.04
CA ARG A 59 4.84 18.28 -0.82
C ARG A 59 3.55 19.11 -0.94
N GLY A 60 2.45 18.67 -0.33
CA GLY A 60 1.16 19.38 -0.36
C GLY A 60 0.38 19.23 -1.67
N GLU A 61 0.78 18.31 -2.55
CA GLU A 61 0.07 18.04 -3.79
C GLU A 61 -1.03 17.01 -3.54
N ALA A 62 -2.30 17.44 -3.63
CA ALA A 62 -3.43 16.53 -3.61
C ALA A 62 -3.42 15.62 -4.86
N PHE A 63 -3.93 14.40 -4.71
CA PHE A 63 -4.14 13.49 -5.83
C PHE A 63 -5.06 14.17 -6.86
N SER A 64 -4.58 14.29 -8.10
CA SER A 64 -5.42 14.64 -9.25
C SER A 64 -6.18 13.43 -9.77
#